data_AF-A0A3A0ANY4-F1
#
_entry.id   AF-A0A3A0ANY4-F1
#
_cell.length_a   1.000
_cell.length_b   1.000
_cell.length_c   1.000
_cell.angle_alpha   90.00
_cell.angle_beta   90.00
_cell.angle_gamma   90.00
#
_symmetry.space_group_name_H-M   'P 1'
#
loop_
_entity.id
_entity.type
_entity.pdbx_description
1 polymer ?
#
loop_
_entity_poly.entity_id
_entity_poly.type
_entity_poly.pdbx_seq_one_letter_code
_entity_poly.pdbx_strand_id
1 'polypeptide(L)'
;MSNEFSQSTLSRRQFLLWSAFGGSTLALAACAVPVAAPASAPAEAPLEEPAEEAHAEATEEPHAEEGEVKVMVRDVLEYSLDPQGWEGPYGSVTFRLHQAWHNGEAVYYIRTDASDPTFAEEVGLVYVPLLNAANGIEQVNKLYELSGDRMPVIAMIPGHEDYSSLFRMYTVTVQDDSLELTSEEAIEQAVADGAAMLEERPLFVNYPLIQWTGGGMTVDPDLKEVLPGGQLFAEPDLENMSVTMKLHQCYPGSRYILTDTSSAPMAPMMNVPASVPMQELKERGGTDEIWVFGNGIPGPGVMGFQPAIFDNKAGELAWSPFWDHFTVLWADESQARVLTSSAEIRALIESGELELFNGVPDSHPEGFVVNCPAPILAPNTFTA
;
A
#
# COMPACT_ATOMS: atom_id res chain seq x y z
N MET A 1 20.50 -9.92 47.59
CA MET A 1 19.25 -10.60 47.21
C MET A 1 18.84 -10.03 45.86
N SER A 2 19.43 -10.62 44.84
CA SER A 2 19.14 -10.46 43.43
C SER A 2 17.91 -11.32 43.11
N ASN A 3 17.01 -10.84 42.26
CA ASN A 3 16.17 -11.72 41.47
C ASN A 3 15.94 -11.07 40.11
N GLU A 4 16.56 -11.70 39.12
CA GLU A 4 16.43 -11.46 37.69
C GLU A 4 15.00 -11.82 37.23
N PHE A 5 14.39 -10.94 36.42
CA PHE A 5 13.27 -11.33 35.57
C PHE A 5 13.83 -11.68 34.20
N SER A 6 13.94 -12.98 33.95
CA SER A 6 14.20 -13.58 32.65
C SER A 6 13.02 -13.27 31.72
N GLN A 7 13.25 -12.47 30.67
CA GLN A 7 12.30 -12.28 29.58
C GLN A 7 12.30 -13.55 28.70
N SER A 8 11.19 -14.27 28.71
CA SER A 8 10.93 -15.42 27.85
C SER A 8 10.32 -14.94 26.53
N THR A 9 10.98 -15.32 25.44
CA THR A 9 10.49 -15.34 24.05
C THR A 9 9.01 -15.70 23.94
N LEU A 10 8.24 -14.88 23.23
CA LEU A 10 6.82 -15.08 22.92
C LEU A 10 6.61 -16.43 22.21
N SER A 11 5.78 -17.30 22.80
CA SER A 11 5.52 -18.65 22.26
C SER A 11 4.26 -18.70 21.39
N ARG A 12 4.29 -19.55 20.36
CA ARG A 12 3.25 -19.91 19.35
C ARG A 12 1.78 -19.96 19.79
N ARG A 13 1.46 -19.96 21.09
CA ARG A 13 0.08 -20.04 21.61
C ARG A 13 -0.55 -18.69 21.96
N GLN A 14 0.22 -17.61 22.10
CA GLN A 14 -0.34 -16.31 22.49
C GLN A 14 -0.96 -15.53 21.32
N PHE A 15 -0.56 -15.80 20.08
CA PHE A 15 -1.18 -15.19 18.90
C PHE A 15 -2.58 -15.75 18.61
N LEU A 16 -2.81 -17.05 18.84
CA LEU A 16 -4.08 -17.73 18.56
C LEU A 16 -5.15 -17.61 19.67
N LEU A 17 -4.84 -17.00 20.82
CA LEU A 17 -5.74 -16.97 21.99
C LEU A 17 -6.36 -15.60 22.30
N TRP A 18 -6.03 -14.54 21.56
CA TRP A 18 -6.63 -13.21 21.77
C TRP A 18 -7.99 -13.01 21.09
N SER A 19 -8.45 -13.97 20.28
CA SER A 19 -9.65 -13.88 19.44
C SER A 19 -10.93 -14.51 20.04
N ALA A 20 -10.95 -14.82 21.34
CA ALA A 20 -12.07 -15.56 21.94
C ALA A 20 -12.70 -14.92 23.19
N PHE A 21 -12.99 -13.62 23.20
CA PHE A 21 -14.03 -13.06 24.10
C PHE A 21 -14.64 -11.78 23.52
N GLY A 22 -15.81 -11.92 22.90
CA GLY A 22 -16.61 -10.79 22.41
C GLY A 22 -17.98 -11.25 21.93
N GLY A 23 -18.63 -12.15 22.67
CA GLY A 23 -19.99 -12.58 22.35
C GLY A 23 -21.00 -11.48 22.65
N SER A 24 -21.91 -11.24 21.71
CA SER A 24 -23.27 -10.78 22.00
C SER A 24 -24.24 -11.42 21.03
N THR A 25 -25.03 -12.31 21.60
CA THR A 25 -26.13 -13.06 21.01
C THR A 25 -27.27 -12.14 20.59
N LEU A 26 -27.74 -12.27 19.35
CA LEU A 26 -29.10 -11.90 18.97
C LEU A 26 -29.68 -13.01 18.08
N ALA A 27 -30.57 -13.79 18.70
CA ALA A 27 -31.43 -14.72 18.01
C ALA A 27 -32.61 -13.96 17.39
N LEU A 28 -32.96 -14.25 16.12
CA LEU A 28 -34.34 -14.09 15.65
C LEU A 28 -34.64 -14.93 14.41
N ALA A 29 -35.53 -15.90 14.65
CA ALA A 29 -36.64 -16.40 13.84
C ALA A 29 -36.48 -16.61 12.32
N ALA A 30 -36.63 -17.88 11.97
CA ALA A 30 -36.96 -18.40 10.65
C ALA A 30 -38.28 -17.85 10.09
N CYS A 31 -38.30 -17.63 8.76
CA CYS A 31 -39.49 -17.71 7.92
C CYS A 31 -39.09 -18.35 6.58
N ALA A 32 -39.74 -19.45 6.25
CA ALA A 32 -39.56 -20.22 5.02
C ALA A 32 -40.66 -19.87 4.01
N VAL A 33 -40.31 -19.64 2.73
CA VAL A 33 -41.14 -19.92 1.53
C VAL A 33 -40.25 -19.86 0.26
N PRO A 34 -40.68 -20.34 -0.93
CA PRO A 34 -40.51 -21.71 -1.41
C PRO A 34 -39.62 -21.84 -2.67
N VAL A 35 -39.31 -23.09 -3.01
CA VAL A 35 -38.65 -23.54 -4.24
C VAL A 35 -39.52 -23.28 -5.48
N ALA A 36 -38.93 -22.70 -6.53
CA ALA A 36 -39.46 -22.70 -7.89
C ALA A 36 -38.43 -23.33 -8.86
N ALA A 37 -38.94 -24.17 -9.77
CA ALA A 37 -38.22 -25.01 -10.73
C ALA A 37 -37.75 -24.23 -11.99
N PRO A 38 -36.93 -24.82 -12.88
CA PRO A 38 -35.93 -24.10 -13.67
C PRO A 38 -36.49 -23.48 -14.96
N ALA A 39 -35.93 -22.33 -15.34
CA ALA A 39 -36.15 -21.71 -16.64
C ALA A 39 -35.07 -22.16 -17.64
N SER A 40 -35.56 -22.51 -18.83
CA SER A 40 -34.87 -22.97 -20.03
C SER A 40 -33.85 -21.98 -20.61
N ALA A 41 -32.70 -22.52 -21.02
CA ALA A 41 -31.65 -21.83 -21.77
C ALA A 41 -32.09 -21.52 -23.22
N PRO A 42 -31.55 -20.45 -23.84
CA PRO A 42 -31.47 -20.34 -25.28
C PRO A 42 -30.01 -20.40 -25.80
N ALA A 43 -29.83 -21.30 -26.77
CA ALA A 43 -29.00 -21.28 -27.98
C ALA A 43 -27.60 -20.64 -27.99
N GLU A 44 -26.62 -21.52 -28.26
CA GLU A 44 -25.25 -21.26 -28.69
C GLU A 44 -25.17 -20.37 -29.94
N ALA A 45 -24.24 -19.42 -29.92
CA ALA A 45 -23.73 -18.70 -31.09
C ALA A 45 -22.31 -19.21 -31.44
N PRO A 46 -21.89 -19.19 -32.72
CA PRO A 46 -20.69 -19.92 -33.17
C PRO A 46 -19.39 -19.25 -32.72
N LEU A 47 -18.42 -20.09 -32.36
CA LEU A 47 -17.03 -19.73 -32.06
C LEU A 47 -16.31 -19.30 -33.34
N GLU A 48 -15.79 -18.07 -33.38
CA GLU A 48 -14.79 -17.63 -34.36
C GLU A 48 -13.38 -17.99 -33.86
N GLU A 49 -12.56 -18.54 -34.75
CA GLU A 49 -11.17 -18.96 -34.50
C GLU A 49 -10.26 -17.74 -34.22
N PRO A 50 -9.29 -17.83 -33.30
CA PRO A 50 -8.33 -16.76 -33.11
C PRO A 50 -7.30 -16.73 -34.25
N ALA A 51 -7.07 -15.54 -34.79
CA ALA A 51 -6.08 -15.25 -35.81
C ALA A 51 -4.64 -15.33 -35.28
N GLU A 52 -3.78 -15.82 -36.15
CA GLU A 52 -2.33 -16.03 -36.06
C GLU A 52 -1.54 -14.88 -35.40
N GLU A 53 -0.69 -15.25 -34.44
CA GLU A 53 0.26 -14.38 -33.73
C GLU A 53 1.30 -13.79 -34.70
N ALA A 54 1.37 -12.46 -34.76
CA ALA A 54 2.51 -11.75 -35.34
C ALA A 54 3.58 -11.59 -34.25
N HIS A 55 4.66 -12.37 -34.37
CA HIS A 55 5.88 -12.19 -33.58
C HIS A 55 6.47 -10.79 -33.83
N ALA A 56 6.31 -9.89 -32.86
CA ALA A 56 7.11 -8.68 -32.76
C ALA A 56 8.41 -9.02 -32.03
N GLU A 57 9.54 -8.74 -32.66
CA GLU A 57 10.88 -8.82 -32.06
C GLU A 57 10.93 -8.00 -30.77
N ALA A 58 11.17 -8.68 -29.64
CA ALA A 58 11.49 -8.06 -28.38
C ALA A 58 12.79 -7.27 -28.55
N THR A 59 12.68 -5.95 -28.46
CA THR A 59 13.84 -5.09 -28.27
C THR A 59 14.25 -5.23 -26.81
N GLU A 60 15.47 -5.72 -26.57
CA GLU A 60 16.07 -5.79 -25.24
C GLU A 60 16.06 -4.40 -24.61
N GLU A 61 15.18 -4.19 -23.64
CA GLU A 61 15.27 -3.05 -22.74
C GLU A 61 16.50 -3.20 -21.84
N PRO A 62 17.18 -2.10 -21.48
CA PRO A 62 18.41 -2.16 -20.72
C PRO A 62 18.11 -2.70 -19.32
N HIS A 63 18.47 -3.96 -19.08
CA HIS A 63 18.57 -4.54 -17.76
C HIS A 63 19.50 -3.66 -16.91
N ALA A 64 18.97 -3.05 -15.84
CA ALA A 64 19.78 -2.42 -14.82
C ALA A 64 20.80 -3.45 -14.29
N GLU A 65 22.07 -3.07 -14.19
CA GLU A 65 23.12 -3.96 -13.69
C GLU A 65 22.74 -4.49 -12.29
N GLU A 66 22.70 -5.81 -12.15
CA GLU A 66 22.45 -6.50 -10.87
C GLU A 66 23.51 -6.07 -9.83
N GLY A 67 23.16 -5.13 -8.95
CA GLY A 67 24.01 -4.77 -7.81
C GLY A 67 23.98 -3.31 -7.36
N GLU A 68 23.44 -2.39 -8.15
CA GLU A 68 23.42 -0.97 -7.78
C GLU A 68 22.15 -0.58 -7.01
N VAL A 69 22.29 0.35 -6.05
CA VAL A 69 21.15 0.96 -5.36
C VAL A 69 20.55 2.04 -6.24
N LYS A 70 19.25 1.93 -6.55
CA LYS A 70 18.51 2.90 -7.34
C LYS A 70 17.45 3.56 -6.48
N VAL A 71 17.60 4.86 -6.25
CA VAL A 71 16.56 5.70 -5.64
C VAL A 71 15.53 6.03 -6.72
N MET A 72 14.30 5.58 -6.53
CA MET A 72 13.21 5.69 -7.49
C MET A 72 12.37 6.96 -7.29
N VAL A 73 12.36 7.50 -6.07
CA VAL A 73 11.57 8.68 -5.70
C VAL A 73 12.50 9.86 -5.38
N ARG A 74 12.37 10.96 -6.12
CA ARG A 74 13.19 12.18 -5.97
C ARG A 74 13.08 12.84 -4.61
N ASP A 75 11.98 12.62 -3.91
CA ASP A 75 11.75 13.17 -2.57
C ASP A 75 12.42 12.35 -1.45
N VAL A 76 13.12 11.25 -1.76
CA VAL A 76 14.03 10.61 -0.82
C VAL A 76 15.23 11.52 -0.57
N LEU A 77 15.41 11.94 0.67
CA LEU A 77 16.51 12.81 1.12
C LEU A 77 17.70 12.00 1.60
N GLU A 78 17.44 10.98 2.41
CA GLU A 78 18.45 10.11 3.02
C GLU A 78 17.88 8.69 3.16
N TYR A 79 18.75 7.68 3.20
CA TYR A 79 18.35 6.31 3.50
C TYR A 79 19.50 5.50 4.09
N SER A 80 19.16 4.43 4.81
CA SER A 80 20.05 3.34 5.16
C SER A 80 19.36 2.03 4.82
N LEU A 81 20.06 1.11 4.13
CA LEU A 81 19.51 -0.20 3.78
C LEU A 81 19.51 -1.19 4.96
N ASP A 82 20.38 -0.93 5.94
CA ASP A 82 20.60 -1.76 7.12
C ASP A 82 20.35 -0.94 8.40
N PRO A 83 20.10 -1.59 9.54
CA PRO A 83 19.92 -0.90 10.82
C PRO A 83 21.15 -0.07 11.23
N GLN A 84 20.93 1.18 11.65
CA GLN A 84 21.99 2.11 12.09
C GLN A 84 21.78 2.53 13.54
N GLY A 85 21.93 1.59 14.48
CA GLY A 85 21.87 1.86 15.91
C GLY A 85 20.52 1.58 16.59
N TRP A 86 19.55 1.00 15.87
CA TRP A 86 18.34 0.38 16.42
C TRP A 86 18.40 -1.15 16.28
N GLU A 87 17.50 -1.86 16.99
CA GLU A 87 17.50 -3.34 17.05
C GLU A 87 16.69 -3.97 15.90
N GLY A 88 15.67 -3.28 15.40
CA GLY A 88 14.76 -3.81 14.39
C GLY A 88 15.44 -4.11 13.05
N PRO A 89 15.03 -5.19 12.34
CA PRO A 89 15.79 -5.73 11.21
C PRO A 89 15.39 -5.06 9.87
N TYR A 90 15.35 -3.74 9.87
CA TYR A 90 14.96 -2.89 8.74
C TYR A 90 15.88 -1.67 8.64
N GLY A 91 15.94 -1.10 7.45
CA GLY A 91 16.60 0.16 7.17
C GLY A 91 15.76 1.38 7.58
N SER A 92 16.19 2.54 7.15
CA SER A 92 15.45 3.80 7.28
C SER A 92 15.40 4.53 5.95
N VAL A 93 14.35 5.33 5.74
CA VAL A 93 14.27 6.27 4.62
C VAL A 93 13.69 7.58 5.11
N THR A 94 14.33 8.68 4.75
CA THR A 94 13.87 10.04 5.06
C THR A 94 13.33 10.67 3.80
N PHE A 95 12.09 11.12 3.84
CA PHE A 95 11.42 11.81 2.74
C PHE A 95 11.28 13.30 3.01
N ARG A 96 11.25 14.08 1.93
CA ARG A 96 10.69 15.43 1.91
C ARG A 96 9.19 15.35 2.13
N LEU A 97 8.69 16.13 3.08
CA LEU A 97 7.27 16.37 3.27
C LEU A 97 6.76 17.46 2.33
N HIS A 98 5.52 17.30 1.92
CA HIS A 98 4.71 18.29 1.23
C HIS A 98 3.54 18.69 2.12
N GLN A 99 2.94 19.84 1.82
CA GLN A 99 1.87 20.42 2.61
C GLN A 99 0.66 20.71 1.72
N ALA A 100 -0.53 20.43 2.24
CA ALA A 100 -1.81 20.82 1.66
C ALA A 100 -2.75 21.33 2.74
N TRP A 101 -3.87 21.91 2.33
CA TRP A 101 -4.99 22.22 3.19
C TRP A 101 -6.01 21.08 3.21
N HIS A 102 -6.61 20.85 4.37
CA HIS A 102 -7.88 20.15 4.52
C HIS A 102 -8.72 20.95 5.50
N ASN A 103 -9.85 21.48 5.05
CA ASN A 103 -10.78 22.26 5.89
C ASN A 103 -10.13 23.38 6.71
N GLY A 104 -9.19 24.12 6.08
CA GLY A 104 -8.48 25.23 6.72
C GLY A 104 -7.30 24.83 7.61
N GLU A 105 -7.03 23.53 7.75
CA GLU A 105 -5.94 23.01 8.55
C GLU A 105 -4.88 22.32 7.68
N ALA A 106 -3.62 22.41 8.12
CA ALA A 106 -2.51 21.85 7.37
C ALA A 106 -2.48 20.32 7.49
N VAL A 107 -2.26 19.67 6.35
CA VAL A 107 -1.96 18.24 6.26
C VAL A 107 -0.63 18.04 5.57
N TYR A 108 0.11 17.01 5.97
CA TYR A 108 1.45 16.72 5.50
C TYR A 108 1.51 15.32 4.90
N TYR A 109 2.18 15.20 3.76
CA TYR A 109 2.21 13.98 2.97
C TYR A 109 3.55 13.78 2.28
N ILE A 110 3.83 12.55 1.86
CA ILE A 110 4.94 12.22 0.96
C ILE A 110 4.40 11.91 -0.43
N ARG A 111 5.26 11.99 -1.45
CA ARG A 111 4.90 11.63 -2.83
C ARG A 111 5.71 10.42 -3.26
N THR A 112 5.06 9.39 -3.80
CA THR A 112 5.75 8.16 -4.19
C THR A 112 5.49 7.76 -5.63
N ASP A 113 4.23 7.75 -6.07
CA ASP A 113 3.85 7.11 -7.34
C ASP A 113 2.84 7.94 -8.14
N ALA A 114 2.84 7.80 -9.47
CA ALA A 114 1.92 8.47 -10.37
C ALA A 114 1.53 7.61 -11.60
N SER A 115 0.30 7.78 -12.07
CA SER A 115 -0.30 6.97 -13.15
C SER A 115 0.01 7.43 -14.57
N ASP A 116 0.58 8.63 -14.72
CA ASP A 116 1.02 9.20 -16.00
C ASP A 116 2.55 9.22 -16.07
N PRO A 117 3.16 8.74 -17.16
CA PRO A 117 4.62 8.62 -17.25
C PRO A 117 5.30 9.99 -17.36
N THR A 118 4.70 10.96 -18.05
CA THR A 118 5.30 12.29 -18.24
C THR A 118 5.33 13.04 -16.92
N PHE A 119 4.20 13.00 -16.20
CA PHE A 119 4.10 13.58 -14.87
C PHE A 119 5.06 12.90 -13.89
N ALA A 120 5.07 11.57 -13.84
CA ALA A 120 5.97 10.81 -12.97
C ALA A 120 7.45 11.20 -13.20
N GLU A 121 7.88 11.32 -14.45
CA GLU A 121 9.23 11.78 -14.80
C GLU A 121 9.50 13.22 -14.33
N GLU A 122 8.59 14.15 -14.62
CA GLU A 122 8.72 15.58 -14.26
C GLU A 122 8.84 15.79 -12.75
N VAL A 123 8.01 15.09 -11.97
CA VAL A 123 8.01 15.20 -10.51
C VAL A 123 8.98 14.23 -9.81
N GLY A 124 9.55 13.28 -10.55
CA GLY A 124 10.51 12.29 -10.07
C GLY A 124 9.87 11.25 -9.15
N LEU A 125 8.77 10.64 -9.59
CA LEU A 125 8.03 9.58 -8.90
C LEU A 125 8.11 8.27 -9.67
N VAL A 126 7.69 7.17 -9.05
CA VAL A 126 7.54 5.88 -9.74
C VAL A 126 6.36 5.98 -10.71
N TYR A 127 6.57 5.62 -11.97
CA TYR A 127 5.48 5.47 -12.93
C TYR A 127 4.73 4.16 -12.70
N VAL A 128 3.41 4.25 -12.52
CA VAL A 128 2.53 3.13 -12.16
C VAL A 128 1.23 3.18 -12.95
N PRO A 129 1.19 2.62 -14.17
CA PRO A 129 -0.02 2.67 -15.01
C PRO A 129 -1.23 1.99 -14.37
N LEU A 130 -1.03 0.99 -13.49
CA LEU A 130 -2.11 0.27 -12.81
C LEU A 130 -2.97 1.16 -11.92
N LEU A 131 -2.46 2.31 -11.45
CA LEU A 131 -3.27 3.28 -10.71
C LEU A 131 -4.45 3.82 -11.52
N ASN A 132 -4.39 3.76 -12.86
CA ASN A 132 -5.53 4.13 -13.71
C ASN A 132 -6.75 3.20 -13.54
N ALA A 133 -6.58 2.02 -12.95
CA ALA A 133 -7.68 1.12 -12.57
C ALA A 133 -8.63 1.75 -11.55
N ALA A 134 -8.20 2.81 -10.85
CA ALA A 134 -9.04 3.60 -9.97
C ALA A 134 -10.13 4.39 -10.70
N ASN A 135 -10.06 4.46 -12.04
CA ASN A 135 -11.09 5.12 -12.81
C ASN A 135 -12.45 4.41 -12.65
N GLY A 136 -13.44 5.14 -12.15
CA GLY A 136 -14.78 4.61 -11.85
C GLY A 136 -14.92 3.95 -10.47
N ILE A 137 -13.90 4.03 -9.60
CA ILE A 137 -14.10 3.90 -8.15
C ILE A 137 -14.71 5.22 -7.68
N GLU A 138 -15.82 5.17 -6.94
CA GLU A 138 -16.55 6.37 -6.53
C GLU A 138 -15.82 7.13 -5.41
N GLN A 139 -15.26 6.42 -4.43
CA GLN A 139 -14.63 7.02 -3.25
C GLN A 139 -13.11 7.24 -3.40
N VAL A 140 -12.63 7.63 -4.59
CA VAL A 140 -11.24 8.07 -4.77
C VAL A 140 -11.06 9.48 -4.24
N ASN A 141 -10.00 9.71 -3.47
CA ASN A 141 -9.70 11.00 -2.87
C ASN A 141 -9.38 12.03 -3.95
N LYS A 142 -9.54 13.30 -3.62
CA LYS A 142 -9.30 14.40 -4.56
C LYS A 142 -8.18 15.28 -4.05
N LEU A 143 -7.24 15.56 -4.93
CA LEU A 143 -6.17 16.53 -4.73
C LEU A 143 -6.38 17.68 -5.72
N TYR A 144 -6.66 18.87 -5.18
CA TYR A 144 -6.81 20.08 -5.95
C TYR A 144 -5.47 20.83 -5.97
N GLU A 145 -4.89 20.99 -7.15
CA GLU A 145 -3.71 21.81 -7.40
C GLU A 145 -4.18 23.21 -7.85
N LEU A 146 -3.90 24.23 -7.04
CA LEU A 146 -4.37 25.59 -7.27
C LEU A 146 -3.32 26.39 -8.05
N SER A 147 -3.77 27.28 -8.94
CA SER A 147 -2.88 28.21 -9.64
C SER A 147 -2.19 29.19 -8.67
N GLY A 148 -0.99 29.63 -9.05
CA GLY A 148 -0.18 30.55 -8.24
C GLY A 148 0.61 29.82 -7.14
N ASP A 149 1.03 30.55 -6.10
CA ASP A 149 1.80 29.98 -4.98
C ASP A 149 0.90 29.39 -3.88
N ARG A 150 -0.34 29.00 -4.23
CA ARG A 150 -1.33 28.46 -3.29
C ARG A 150 -1.02 27.00 -2.99
N MET A 151 -1.14 26.62 -1.72
CA MET A 151 -1.02 25.20 -1.34
C MET A 151 -2.17 24.38 -1.93
N PRO A 152 -1.92 23.11 -2.30
CA PRO A 152 -2.98 22.20 -2.71
C PRO A 152 -4.05 22.01 -1.63
N VAL A 153 -5.23 21.52 -2.02
CA VAL A 153 -6.30 21.13 -1.10
C VAL A 153 -6.60 19.65 -1.26
N ILE A 154 -6.80 18.94 -0.15
CA ILE A 154 -7.17 17.53 -0.10
C ILE A 154 -8.58 17.37 0.47
N ALA A 155 -9.41 16.57 -0.22
CA ALA A 155 -10.80 16.33 0.17
C ALA A 155 -10.94 15.50 1.45
N MET A 156 -10.19 14.39 1.59
CA MET A 156 -10.33 13.45 2.70
C MET A 156 -9.01 13.18 3.42
N ILE A 157 -9.10 12.99 4.74
CA ILE A 157 -7.99 12.57 5.62
C ILE A 157 -8.36 11.28 6.36
N PRO A 158 -7.39 10.52 6.90
CA PRO A 158 -7.68 9.32 7.66
C PRO A 158 -8.60 9.59 8.85
N GLY A 159 -9.52 8.65 9.10
CA GLY A 159 -10.59 8.77 10.09
C GLY A 159 -11.93 9.18 9.50
N HIS A 160 -11.96 9.67 8.25
CA HIS A 160 -13.19 9.74 7.45
C HIS A 160 -13.64 8.32 7.04
N GLU A 161 -14.94 8.04 7.04
CA GLU A 161 -15.47 6.70 6.72
C GLU A 161 -15.11 6.24 5.30
N ASP A 162 -15.08 7.20 4.36
CA ASP A 162 -14.75 6.99 2.96
C ASP A 162 -13.30 7.34 2.60
N TYR A 163 -12.40 7.49 3.59
CA TYR A 163 -11.02 7.85 3.29
C TYR A 163 -10.37 6.84 2.33
N SER A 164 -9.79 7.36 1.24
CA SER A 164 -8.90 6.62 0.37
C SER A 164 -7.52 7.29 0.26
N SER A 165 -6.48 6.47 0.16
CA SER A 165 -5.08 6.89 0.08
C SER A 165 -4.62 7.24 -1.33
N LEU A 166 -5.39 6.87 -2.36
CA LEU A 166 -5.14 7.25 -3.75
C LEU A 166 -5.89 8.53 -4.13
N PHE A 167 -5.23 9.45 -4.83
CA PHE A 167 -5.80 10.73 -5.22
C PHE A 167 -6.00 10.83 -6.72
N ARG A 168 -7.17 11.29 -7.15
CA ARG A 168 -7.38 11.89 -8.46
C ARG A 168 -7.00 13.36 -8.41
N MET A 169 -6.22 13.83 -9.38
CA MET A 169 -5.78 15.22 -9.44
C MET A 169 -6.77 16.11 -10.18
N TYR A 170 -6.93 17.33 -9.68
CA TYR A 170 -7.71 18.40 -10.30
C TYR A 170 -6.89 19.68 -10.36
N THR A 171 -7.00 20.43 -11.44
CA THR A 171 -6.45 21.78 -11.55
C THR A 171 -7.54 22.80 -11.22
N VAL A 172 -7.24 23.73 -10.31
CA VAL A 172 -8.12 24.85 -9.97
C VAL A 172 -7.45 26.14 -10.41
N THR A 173 -8.01 26.78 -11.43
CA THR A 173 -7.55 28.10 -11.89
C THR A 173 -8.39 29.19 -11.24
N VAL A 174 -7.73 30.09 -10.51
CA VAL A 174 -8.34 31.23 -9.82
C VAL A 174 -7.56 32.50 -10.17
N GLN A 175 -8.27 33.58 -10.48
CA GLN A 175 -7.66 34.89 -10.77
C GLN A 175 -7.63 35.83 -9.56
N ASP A 176 -8.57 35.65 -8.62
CA ASP A 176 -8.66 36.45 -7.42
C ASP A 176 -7.82 35.83 -6.29
N ASP A 177 -6.61 36.36 -6.12
CA ASP A 177 -5.68 35.92 -5.08
C ASP A 177 -6.19 36.18 -3.65
N SER A 178 -7.28 36.94 -3.46
CA SER A 178 -7.87 37.17 -2.13
C SER A 178 -8.80 36.05 -1.65
N LEU A 179 -9.20 35.11 -2.53
CA LEU A 179 -10.10 34.02 -2.14
C LEU A 179 -9.39 33.01 -1.23
N GLU A 180 -9.96 32.72 -0.07
CA GLU A 180 -9.48 31.66 0.81
C GLU A 180 -10.03 30.30 0.33
N LEU A 181 -9.19 29.54 -0.38
CA LEU A 181 -9.53 28.23 -0.94
C LEU A 181 -8.76 27.15 -0.20
N THR A 182 -9.19 26.85 1.03
CA THR A 182 -8.52 25.91 1.94
C THR A 182 -9.36 24.65 2.24
N SER A 183 -10.46 24.45 1.52
CA SER A 183 -11.32 23.27 1.61
C SER A 183 -11.95 22.94 0.25
N GLU A 184 -12.37 21.68 0.07
CA GLU A 184 -13.13 21.26 -1.12
C GLU A 184 -14.41 22.08 -1.25
N GLU A 185 -15.16 22.27 -0.15
CA GLU A 185 -16.38 23.09 -0.14
C GLU A 185 -16.12 24.54 -0.62
N ALA A 186 -15.01 25.16 -0.19
CA ALA A 186 -14.66 26.51 -0.63
C ALA A 186 -14.33 26.56 -2.13
N ILE A 187 -13.66 25.53 -2.66
CA ILE A 187 -13.38 25.39 -4.09
C ILE A 187 -14.68 25.21 -4.87
N GLU A 188 -15.56 24.30 -4.44
CA GLU A 188 -16.84 24.03 -5.08
C GLU A 188 -17.72 25.29 -5.11
N GLN A 189 -17.76 26.04 -4.01
CA GLN A 189 -18.48 27.31 -3.93
C GLN A 189 -17.88 28.35 -4.88
N ALA A 190 -16.55 28.51 -4.93
CA ALA A 190 -15.90 29.43 -5.84
C ALA A 190 -16.14 29.07 -7.32
N VAL A 191 -16.22 27.77 -7.64
CA VAL A 191 -16.59 27.30 -8.99
C VAL A 191 -18.06 27.61 -9.29
N ALA A 192 -18.97 27.35 -8.34
CA ALA A 192 -20.40 27.65 -8.50
C ALA A 192 -20.67 29.15 -8.71
N ASP A 193 -19.88 30.02 -8.06
CA ASP A 193 -19.94 31.48 -8.20
C ASP A 193 -19.24 32.00 -9.47
N GLY A 194 -18.58 31.12 -10.23
CA GLY A 194 -17.82 31.49 -11.43
C GLY A 194 -16.51 32.21 -11.14
N ALA A 195 -16.03 32.17 -9.89
CA ALA A 195 -14.79 32.80 -9.42
C ALA A 195 -13.56 31.90 -9.61
N ALA A 196 -13.75 30.58 -9.76
CA ALA A 196 -12.72 29.61 -10.08
C ALA A 196 -13.16 28.68 -11.22
N MET A 197 -12.19 28.11 -11.94
CA MET A 197 -12.40 27.06 -12.93
C MET A 197 -11.76 25.77 -12.43
N LEU A 198 -12.51 24.67 -12.45
CA LEU A 198 -12.06 23.34 -12.05
C LEU A 198 -11.94 22.43 -13.28
N GLU A 199 -10.77 21.83 -13.45
CA GLU A 199 -10.49 20.87 -14.51
C GLU A 199 -10.02 19.55 -13.89
N GLU A 200 -10.67 18.45 -14.24
CA GLU A 200 -10.21 17.11 -13.87
C GLU A 200 -9.00 16.71 -14.70
N ARG A 201 -7.97 16.18 -14.06
CA ARG A 201 -6.82 15.57 -14.74
C ARG A 201 -7.01 14.05 -14.81
N PRO A 202 -6.76 13.40 -15.96
CA PRO A 202 -6.78 11.94 -16.07
C PRO A 202 -5.51 11.34 -15.48
N LEU A 203 -5.27 11.59 -14.19
CA LEU A 203 -4.05 11.28 -13.46
C LEU A 203 -4.42 10.90 -12.02
N PHE A 204 -3.86 9.77 -11.58
CA PHE A 204 -3.89 9.34 -10.18
C PHE A 204 -2.49 9.37 -9.58
N VAL A 205 -2.43 9.74 -8.30
CA VAL A 205 -1.18 9.81 -7.55
C VAL A 205 -1.35 9.15 -6.20
N ASN A 206 -0.32 8.39 -5.78
CA ASN A 206 -0.25 7.80 -4.47
C ASN A 206 0.60 8.71 -3.57
N TYR A 207 -0.07 9.53 -2.76
CA TYR A 207 0.56 10.51 -1.87
C TYR A 207 0.23 10.21 -0.40
N PRO A 208 0.90 9.21 0.22
CA PRO A 208 0.62 8.83 1.59
C PRO A 208 0.60 10.01 2.57
N LEU A 209 -0.50 10.14 3.33
CA LEU A 209 -0.62 11.16 4.37
C LEU A 209 0.17 10.72 5.60
N ILE A 210 0.97 11.65 6.14
CA ILE A 210 1.88 11.41 7.27
C ILE A 210 1.34 12.03 8.55
N GLN A 211 0.83 13.27 8.46
CA GLN A 211 0.27 14.00 9.60
C GLN A 211 -0.91 14.83 9.14
N TRP A 212 -1.99 14.82 9.92
CA TRP A 212 -3.24 15.52 9.62
C TRP A 212 -3.88 16.03 10.92
N THR A 213 -4.98 16.77 10.82
CA THR A 213 -5.69 17.20 12.03
C THR A 213 -6.19 16.00 12.81
N GLY A 214 -5.84 15.95 14.09
CA GLY A 214 -6.32 14.92 15.01
C GLY A 214 -5.52 13.62 14.96
N GLY A 215 -4.47 13.52 14.14
CA GLY A 215 -3.62 12.33 14.10
C GLY A 215 -2.46 12.37 13.12
N GLY A 216 -1.82 11.22 12.98
CA GLY A 216 -0.69 11.02 12.08
C GLY A 216 -0.28 9.55 12.08
N MET A 217 0.65 9.21 11.20
CA MET A 217 1.34 7.93 11.23
C MET A 217 2.07 7.76 12.57
N THR A 218 1.99 6.56 13.15
CA THR A 218 2.49 6.30 14.50
C THR A 218 4.02 6.28 14.54
N VAL A 219 4.59 6.97 15.54
CA VAL A 219 6.02 6.89 15.90
C VAL A 219 6.29 5.62 16.71
N ASP A 220 7.28 4.84 16.28
CA ASP A 220 7.84 3.73 17.05
C ASP A 220 9.02 4.22 17.90
N PRO A 221 8.86 4.39 19.23
CA PRO A 221 9.95 4.83 20.09
C PRO A 221 10.98 3.74 20.37
N ASP A 222 10.63 2.46 20.16
CA ASP A 222 11.47 1.32 20.53
C ASP A 222 12.32 0.84 19.35
N LEU A 223 11.80 0.91 18.12
CA LEU A 223 12.48 0.52 16.88
C LEU A 223 13.07 -0.90 16.94
N LYS A 224 12.29 -1.84 17.47
CA LYS A 224 12.70 -3.25 17.67
C LYS A 224 11.96 -4.22 16.75
N GLU A 225 10.67 -4.00 16.60
CA GLU A 225 9.78 -4.92 15.89
C GLU A 225 9.44 -4.37 14.50
N VAL A 226 9.13 -5.28 13.56
CA VAL A 226 8.89 -4.92 12.15
C VAL A 226 7.62 -4.07 12.01
N LEU A 227 6.48 -4.57 12.48
CA LEU A 227 5.17 -3.89 12.39
C LEU A 227 4.72 -3.18 13.69
N PRO A 228 4.81 -3.82 14.88
CA PRO A 228 4.44 -3.16 16.13
C PRO A 228 5.22 -1.86 16.39
N GLY A 229 4.64 -0.98 17.18
CA GLY A 229 5.28 0.26 17.64
C GLY A 229 5.01 1.46 16.74
N GLY A 230 4.83 1.28 15.43
CA GLY A 230 4.65 2.38 14.48
C GLY A 230 5.52 2.24 13.23
N GLN A 231 5.38 3.20 12.32
CA GLN A 231 6.12 3.24 11.05
C GLN A 231 7.14 4.38 10.98
N LEU A 232 7.03 5.38 11.87
CA LEU A 232 7.94 6.52 11.93
C LEU A 232 9.01 6.33 13.00
N PHE A 233 10.20 6.89 12.77
CA PHE A 233 11.30 6.92 13.74
C PHE A 233 11.15 8.01 14.80
N ALA A 234 10.51 9.11 14.41
CA ALA A 234 10.25 10.27 15.24
C ALA A 234 9.06 11.03 14.66
N GLU A 235 8.55 12.00 15.42
CA GLU A 235 7.55 12.95 14.90
C GLU A 235 8.08 13.64 13.63
N PRO A 236 7.22 13.92 12.64
CA PRO A 236 7.60 14.66 11.44
C PRO A 236 8.26 16.02 11.78
N ASP A 237 9.39 16.31 11.14
CA ASP A 237 10.06 17.60 11.26
C ASP A 237 9.41 18.59 10.31
N LEU A 238 8.44 19.36 10.82
CA LEU A 238 7.69 20.36 10.06
C LEU A 238 8.48 21.66 9.84
N GLU A 239 9.61 21.86 10.51
CA GLU A 239 10.49 23.02 10.27
C GLU A 239 11.37 22.75 9.04
N ASN A 240 11.96 21.56 8.97
CA ASN A 240 12.80 21.14 7.84
C ASN A 240 12.02 20.39 6.74
N MET A 241 10.71 20.19 6.93
CA MET A 241 9.81 19.47 6.03
C MET A 241 10.32 18.06 5.69
N SER A 242 10.56 17.23 6.71
CA SER A 242 11.03 15.86 6.52
C SER A 242 10.42 14.85 7.49
N VAL A 243 10.37 13.59 7.08
CA VAL A 243 9.92 12.46 7.91
C VAL A 243 10.79 11.23 7.66
N THR A 244 11.12 10.49 8.72
CA THR A 244 11.89 9.24 8.63
C THR A 244 11.03 8.03 8.96
N MET A 245 11.01 7.07 8.04
CA MET A 245 10.17 5.85 8.10
C MET A 245 11.02 4.58 8.10
N LYS A 246 10.45 3.49 8.60
CA LYS A 246 11.01 2.13 8.46
C LYS A 246 11.09 1.74 6.98
N LEU A 247 12.28 1.27 6.56
CA LEU A 247 12.52 0.79 5.20
C LEU A 247 12.72 -0.73 5.22
N HIS A 248 11.69 -1.45 4.82
CA HIS A 248 11.67 -2.91 4.77
C HIS A 248 12.32 -3.43 3.48
N GLN A 249 12.64 -4.72 3.44
CA GLN A 249 13.14 -5.39 2.24
C GLN A 249 12.14 -6.44 1.75
N CYS A 250 11.98 -6.53 0.43
CA CYS A 250 11.16 -7.51 -0.27
C CYS A 250 11.96 -8.07 -1.45
N TYR A 251 11.80 -9.34 -1.78
CA TYR A 251 12.36 -9.88 -3.02
C TYR A 251 11.44 -9.54 -4.20
N PRO A 252 11.96 -9.39 -5.43
CA PRO A 252 13.37 -9.24 -5.76
C PRO A 252 13.81 -7.77 -5.64
N GLY A 253 14.80 -7.51 -4.77
CA GLY A 253 15.56 -6.26 -4.73
C GLY A 253 14.76 -5.00 -4.43
N SER A 254 13.62 -5.10 -3.75
CA SER A 254 12.75 -3.96 -3.45
C SER A 254 12.90 -3.52 -2.00
N ARG A 255 12.91 -2.20 -1.76
CA ARG A 255 12.91 -1.59 -0.43
C ARG A 255 11.67 -0.72 -0.29
N TYR A 256 10.82 -1.06 0.67
CA TYR A 256 9.45 -0.54 0.74
C TYR A 256 9.10 0.03 2.12
N ILE A 257 8.09 0.89 2.15
CA ILE A 257 7.47 1.45 3.35
C ILE A 257 6.03 0.93 3.47
N LEU A 258 5.40 1.04 4.65
CA LEU A 258 3.98 0.73 4.87
C LEU A 258 3.20 2.01 5.17
N THR A 259 2.09 2.24 4.47
CA THR A 259 1.37 3.53 4.59
C THR A 259 -0.11 3.43 4.91
N ASP A 260 -0.81 2.40 4.44
CA ASP A 260 -2.22 2.18 4.72
C ASP A 260 -2.67 0.77 4.29
N THR A 261 -3.89 0.37 4.65
CA THR A 261 -4.50 -0.87 4.19
C THR A 261 -6.00 -0.70 3.97
N SER A 262 -6.58 -1.42 3.01
CA SER A 262 -8.03 -1.47 2.83
C SER A 262 -8.75 -2.23 3.95
N SER A 263 -8.03 -3.00 4.77
CA SER A 263 -8.62 -3.75 5.87
C SER A 263 -8.64 -2.94 7.17
N ALA A 264 -9.80 -2.38 7.50
CA ALA A 264 -10.01 -1.67 8.77
C ALA A 264 -9.64 -2.50 10.02
N PRO A 265 -9.90 -3.83 10.08
CA PRO A 265 -9.41 -4.66 11.18
C PRO A 265 -7.87 -4.81 11.24
N MET A 266 -7.17 -4.79 10.11
CA MET A 266 -5.70 -4.94 10.06
C MET A 266 -4.97 -3.62 10.33
N ALA A 267 -5.55 -2.48 9.97
CA ALA A 267 -4.96 -1.15 10.10
C ALA A 267 -4.34 -0.89 11.50
N PRO A 268 -5.05 -1.10 12.63
CA PRO A 268 -4.45 -0.93 13.97
C PRO A 268 -3.28 -1.87 14.25
N MET A 269 -3.31 -3.10 13.74
CA MET A 269 -2.24 -4.08 13.95
C MET A 269 -0.96 -3.72 13.18
N MET A 270 -1.13 -3.05 12.04
CA MET A 270 -0.05 -2.58 11.18
C MET A 270 0.44 -1.16 11.53
N ASN A 271 -0.25 -0.47 12.46
CA ASN A 271 0.00 0.93 12.82
C ASN A 271 -0.05 1.88 11.61
N VAL A 272 -1.04 1.66 10.73
CA VAL A 272 -1.32 2.49 9.55
C VAL A 272 -2.81 2.84 9.49
N PRO A 273 -3.22 3.92 8.82
CA PRO A 273 -4.63 4.21 8.61
C PRO A 273 -5.34 3.17 7.73
N ALA A 274 -6.65 3.03 7.95
CA ALA A 274 -7.53 2.25 7.09
C ALA A 274 -7.96 3.10 5.88
N SER A 275 -7.85 2.54 4.69
CA SER A 275 -8.23 3.13 3.40
C SER A 275 -9.17 2.18 2.66
N VAL A 276 -10.33 1.93 3.27
CA VAL A 276 -11.27 0.85 2.89
C VAL A 276 -11.65 0.82 1.40
N PRO A 277 -11.94 1.97 0.74
CA PRO A 277 -12.28 1.97 -0.69
C PRO A 277 -11.19 1.40 -1.60
N MET A 278 -9.93 1.36 -1.16
CA MET A 278 -8.84 0.79 -1.96
C MET A 278 -8.93 -0.73 -2.11
N GLN A 279 -9.85 -1.40 -1.42
CA GLN A 279 -10.19 -2.79 -1.72
C GLN A 279 -10.63 -2.96 -3.18
N GLU A 280 -11.34 -1.98 -3.76
CA GLU A 280 -11.83 -2.05 -5.15
C GLU A 280 -10.70 -2.09 -6.18
N LEU A 281 -9.49 -1.63 -5.87
CA LEU A 281 -8.36 -1.71 -6.80
C LEU A 281 -8.05 -3.16 -7.17
N LYS A 282 -8.19 -4.09 -6.21
CA LYS A 282 -7.96 -5.52 -6.43
C LYS A 282 -8.86 -6.07 -7.54
N GLU A 283 -10.16 -5.81 -7.45
CA GLU A 283 -11.15 -6.31 -8.42
C GLU A 283 -11.00 -5.68 -9.81
N ARG A 284 -10.35 -4.51 -9.88
CA ARG A 284 -10.14 -3.74 -11.11
C ARG A 284 -8.76 -3.95 -11.74
N GLY A 285 -7.93 -4.83 -11.17
CA GLY A 285 -6.57 -5.07 -11.65
C GLY A 285 -5.61 -3.90 -11.41
N GLY A 286 -5.88 -3.09 -10.39
CA GLY A 286 -5.03 -1.98 -9.94
C GLY A 286 -3.97 -2.38 -8.91
N THR A 287 -3.89 -3.66 -8.56
CA THR A 287 -2.96 -4.20 -7.58
C THR A 287 -1.93 -5.11 -8.21
N ASP A 288 -0.79 -5.26 -7.55
CA ASP A 288 0.19 -6.32 -7.81
C ASP A 288 0.19 -7.31 -6.62
N GLU A 289 0.77 -8.49 -6.77
CA GLU A 289 0.73 -9.54 -5.74
C GLU A 289 1.92 -9.43 -4.77
N ILE A 290 1.66 -9.61 -3.47
CA ILE A 290 2.70 -9.81 -2.45
C ILE A 290 2.48 -11.14 -1.74
N TRP A 291 3.53 -11.95 -1.60
CA TRP A 291 3.51 -13.17 -0.79
C TRP A 291 4.31 -13.00 0.49
N VAL A 292 3.62 -13.19 1.61
CA VAL A 292 4.14 -13.05 2.96
C VAL A 292 4.22 -14.41 3.63
N PHE A 293 5.36 -14.72 4.26
CA PHE A 293 5.58 -16.02 4.90
C PHE A 293 5.06 -16.03 6.32
N GLY A 294 4.12 -16.92 6.63
CA GLY A 294 3.59 -17.10 7.99
C GLY A 294 4.28 -18.21 8.79
N ASN A 295 5.23 -18.94 8.20
CA ASN A 295 6.12 -19.90 8.87
C ASN A 295 7.44 -20.11 8.10
N GLY A 296 8.29 -21.02 8.58
CA GLY A 296 9.56 -21.37 7.94
C GLY A 296 10.75 -20.64 8.54
N ILE A 297 11.59 -20.03 7.71
CA ILE A 297 12.86 -19.41 8.12
C ILE A 297 12.58 -18.10 8.87
N PRO A 298 12.98 -17.96 10.15
CA PRO A 298 12.84 -16.70 10.89
C PRO A 298 13.58 -15.55 10.20
N GLY A 299 13.00 -14.35 10.18
CA GLY A 299 13.59 -13.24 9.45
C GLY A 299 12.87 -11.90 9.61
N PRO A 300 13.23 -10.91 8.79
CA PRO A 300 12.73 -9.53 8.87
C PRO A 300 11.36 -9.32 8.22
N GLY A 301 10.71 -10.38 7.71
CA GLY A 301 9.39 -10.30 7.12
C GLY A 301 8.35 -9.86 8.16
N VAL A 302 7.26 -9.25 7.70
CA VAL A 302 6.24 -8.64 8.56
C VAL A 302 5.54 -9.62 9.50
N MET A 303 5.59 -10.93 9.22
CA MET A 303 5.09 -12.00 10.08
C MET A 303 6.20 -12.76 10.85
N GLY A 304 7.43 -12.25 10.86
CA GLY A 304 8.58 -12.79 11.61
C GLY A 304 9.40 -13.87 10.89
N PHE A 305 9.14 -14.08 9.60
CA PHE A 305 9.85 -15.04 8.76
C PHE A 305 10.66 -14.33 7.67
N GLN A 306 11.09 -15.02 6.62
CA GLN A 306 11.85 -14.40 5.52
C GLN A 306 11.15 -13.15 4.94
N PRO A 307 11.89 -12.26 4.26
CA PRO A 307 11.28 -11.17 3.50
C PRO A 307 10.17 -11.66 2.58
N ALA A 308 9.15 -10.82 2.41
CA ALA A 308 8.10 -11.05 1.44
C ALA A 308 8.67 -11.08 0.01
N ILE A 309 7.83 -11.49 -0.94
CA ILE A 309 8.13 -11.48 -2.37
C ILE A 309 7.06 -10.64 -3.08
N PHE A 310 7.48 -9.73 -3.94
CA PHE A 310 6.66 -9.04 -4.92
C PHE A 310 6.71 -9.78 -6.25
N ASP A 311 5.63 -9.69 -7.04
CA ASP A 311 5.62 -10.30 -8.37
C ASP A 311 6.49 -9.51 -9.33
N ASN A 312 6.34 -8.19 -9.30
CA ASN A 312 7.07 -7.26 -10.16
C ASN A 312 7.89 -6.26 -9.34
N LYS A 313 8.87 -5.62 -9.97
CA LYS A 313 9.70 -4.56 -9.35
C LYS A 313 9.12 -3.18 -9.60
N ALA A 314 9.39 -2.25 -8.68
CA ALA A 314 9.02 -0.85 -8.85
C ALA A 314 9.53 -0.28 -10.19
N GLY A 315 8.61 0.29 -10.96
CA GLY A 315 8.86 0.84 -12.30
C GLY A 315 8.58 -0.13 -13.46
N GLU A 316 8.30 -1.40 -13.20
CA GLU A 316 7.75 -2.31 -14.21
C GLU A 316 6.25 -2.01 -14.43
N LEU A 317 5.75 -2.18 -15.65
CA LEU A 317 4.36 -1.80 -16.00
C LEU A 317 3.29 -2.59 -15.24
N ALA A 318 3.63 -3.80 -14.78
CA ALA A 318 2.75 -4.66 -13.99
C ALA A 318 2.86 -4.41 -12.48
N TRP A 319 3.77 -3.54 -12.03
CA TRP A 319 3.94 -3.23 -10.63
C TRP A 319 2.88 -2.24 -10.13
N SER A 320 2.49 -2.38 -8.86
CA SER A 320 1.64 -1.43 -8.15
C SER A 320 2.13 -1.29 -6.70
N PRO A 321 2.09 -0.07 -6.10
CA PRO A 321 2.32 0.08 -4.66
C PRO A 321 1.15 -0.47 -3.84
N PHE A 322 0.00 -0.75 -4.46
CA PHE A 322 -1.15 -1.39 -3.83
C PHE A 322 -1.05 -2.90 -4.04
N TRP A 323 -0.82 -3.62 -2.95
CA TRP A 323 -0.54 -5.05 -2.97
C TRP A 323 -1.75 -5.88 -2.57
N ASP A 324 -2.15 -6.83 -3.40
CA ASP A 324 -3.02 -7.93 -2.97
C ASP A 324 -2.22 -8.88 -2.08
N HIS A 325 -2.56 -8.88 -0.79
CA HIS A 325 -1.80 -9.62 0.21
C HIS A 325 -2.12 -11.11 0.16
N PHE A 326 -1.12 -11.95 0.01
CA PHE A 326 -1.21 -13.40 0.20
C PHE A 326 -0.29 -13.87 1.33
N THR A 327 -0.78 -14.78 2.15
CA THR A 327 0.06 -15.49 3.13
C THR A 327 0.34 -16.90 2.64
N VAL A 328 1.61 -17.30 2.68
CA VAL A 328 2.05 -18.67 2.36
C VAL A 328 2.62 -19.36 3.58
N LEU A 329 2.29 -20.64 3.73
CA LEU A 329 2.80 -21.52 4.79
C LEU A 329 3.45 -22.77 4.19
N TRP A 330 4.66 -23.12 4.61
CA TRP A 330 5.26 -24.42 4.39
C TRP A 330 4.40 -25.52 5.00
N ALA A 331 3.97 -26.49 4.19
CA ALA A 331 3.26 -27.68 4.65
C ALA A 331 4.17 -28.57 5.52
N ASP A 332 5.47 -28.61 5.21
CA ASP A 332 6.54 -29.20 6.02
C ASP A 332 7.65 -28.17 6.25
N GLU A 333 7.70 -27.58 7.45
CA GLU A 333 8.71 -26.57 7.82
C GLU A 333 10.16 -27.10 7.73
N SER A 334 10.39 -28.42 7.70
CA SER A 334 11.75 -28.97 7.52
C SER A 334 12.28 -28.80 6.09
N GLN A 335 11.40 -28.50 5.12
CA GLN A 335 11.76 -28.19 3.73
C GLN A 335 11.97 -26.69 3.49
N ALA A 336 11.76 -25.85 4.52
CA ALA A 336 11.84 -24.41 4.37
C ALA A 336 13.23 -23.97 3.90
N ARG A 337 13.23 -23.18 2.83
CA ARG A 337 14.40 -22.56 2.21
C ARG A 337 14.05 -21.14 1.81
N VAL A 338 15.04 -20.28 1.62
CA VAL A 338 14.79 -18.92 1.14
C VAL A 338 14.24 -19.00 -0.27
N LEU A 339 13.05 -18.42 -0.47
CA LEU A 339 12.46 -18.22 -1.80
C LEU A 339 12.65 -16.77 -2.21
N THR A 340 12.92 -16.55 -3.49
CA THR A 340 13.31 -15.22 -4.00
C THR A 340 12.47 -14.72 -5.18
N SER A 341 11.56 -15.55 -5.68
CA SER A 341 10.68 -15.20 -6.80
C SER A 341 9.27 -15.75 -6.63
N SER A 342 8.31 -15.03 -7.20
CA SER A 342 6.91 -15.44 -7.26
C SER A 342 6.69 -16.73 -8.04
N ALA A 343 7.48 -16.94 -9.10
CA ALA A 343 7.47 -18.17 -9.89
C ALA A 343 7.80 -19.41 -9.04
N GLU A 344 8.79 -19.31 -8.14
CA GLU A 344 9.08 -20.39 -7.18
C GLU A 344 7.91 -20.63 -6.23
N ILE A 345 7.29 -19.57 -5.71
CA ILE A 345 6.12 -19.70 -4.82
C ILE A 345 4.98 -20.43 -5.53
N ARG A 346 4.62 -19.99 -6.74
CA ARG A 346 3.52 -20.60 -7.52
C ARG A 346 3.79 -22.08 -7.79
N ALA A 347 5.01 -22.45 -8.19
CA ALA A 347 5.39 -23.85 -8.38
C ALA A 347 5.25 -24.70 -7.10
N LEU A 348 5.55 -24.13 -5.93
CA LEU A 348 5.44 -24.83 -4.65
C LEU A 348 4.01 -24.90 -4.12
N ILE A 349 3.15 -23.95 -4.47
CA ILE A 349 1.71 -24.04 -4.24
C ILE A 349 1.12 -25.17 -5.10
N GLU A 350 1.48 -25.21 -6.39
CA GLU A 350 1.03 -26.26 -7.32
C GLU A 350 1.49 -27.67 -6.89
N SER A 351 2.69 -27.80 -6.32
CA SER A 351 3.20 -29.08 -5.79
C SER A 351 2.61 -29.45 -4.42
N GLY A 352 1.91 -28.54 -3.75
CA GLY A 352 1.36 -28.71 -2.41
C GLY A 352 2.40 -28.59 -1.28
N GLU A 353 3.59 -28.05 -1.57
CA GLU A 353 4.63 -27.76 -0.58
C GLU A 353 4.36 -26.46 0.20
N LEU A 354 3.64 -25.52 -0.42
CA LEU A 354 3.11 -24.31 0.20
C LEU A 354 1.58 -24.31 0.21
N GLU A 355 0.99 -24.00 1.35
CA GLU A 355 -0.42 -23.64 1.50
C GLU A 355 -0.58 -22.12 1.28
N LEU A 356 -1.60 -21.70 0.53
CA LEU A 356 -1.88 -20.31 0.17
C LEU A 356 -3.15 -19.81 0.85
N PHE A 357 -3.09 -18.62 1.44
CA PHE A 357 -4.22 -17.86 1.95
C PHE A 357 -4.28 -16.50 1.25
N ASN A 358 -5.41 -16.18 0.61
CA ASN A 358 -5.76 -14.80 0.25
C ASN A 358 -5.96 -13.95 1.52
N GLY A 359 -5.10 -12.94 1.71
CA GLY A 359 -4.90 -12.21 2.97
C GLY A 359 -4.12 -13.02 4.01
N VAL A 360 -4.62 -13.04 5.23
CA VAL A 360 -4.19 -13.92 6.33
C VAL A 360 -5.23 -15.02 6.53
N PRO A 361 -4.95 -16.10 7.30
CA PRO A 361 -5.93 -17.16 7.54
C PRO A 361 -7.29 -16.66 8.02
N ASP A 362 -7.33 -15.60 8.83
CA ASP A 362 -8.57 -15.02 9.38
C ASP A 362 -9.37 -14.18 8.36
N SER A 363 -8.74 -13.71 7.29
CA SER A 363 -9.38 -12.91 6.23
C SER A 363 -9.56 -13.70 4.93
N HIS A 364 -9.30 -15.01 4.96
CA HIS A 364 -9.47 -15.88 3.81
C HIS A 364 -10.94 -16.30 3.69
N PRO A 365 -11.56 -16.29 2.48
CA PRO A 365 -10.96 -16.07 1.15
C PRO A 365 -10.99 -14.65 0.60
N GLU A 366 -11.40 -13.64 1.37
CA GLU A 366 -11.63 -12.28 0.86
C GLU A 366 -10.31 -11.52 0.58
N GLY A 367 -9.33 -11.65 1.48
CA GLY A 367 -8.06 -10.92 1.42
C GLY A 367 -8.19 -9.42 1.66
N PHE A 368 -7.11 -8.69 1.42
CA PHE A 368 -7.07 -7.23 1.56
C PHE A 368 -5.91 -6.63 0.77
N VAL A 369 -6.00 -5.32 0.54
CA VAL A 369 -4.98 -4.52 -0.12
C VAL A 369 -4.13 -3.81 0.94
N VAL A 370 -2.81 -3.77 0.72
CA VAL A 370 -1.88 -2.95 1.52
C VAL A 370 -1.14 -2.00 0.59
N ASN A 371 -1.09 -0.72 0.95
CA ASN A 371 -0.27 0.25 0.23
C ASN A 371 1.16 0.21 0.79
N CYS A 372 2.10 -0.28 -0.01
CA CYS A 372 3.51 -0.33 0.31
C CYS A 372 4.39 0.21 -0.83
N PRO A 373 4.53 1.54 -0.98
CA PRO A 373 5.41 2.13 -1.98
C PRO A 373 6.86 1.64 -1.84
N ALA A 374 7.55 1.46 -2.97
CA ALA A 374 8.93 1.01 -3.03
C ALA A 374 9.86 2.13 -3.54
N PRO A 375 10.26 3.09 -2.69
CA PRO A 375 11.04 4.26 -3.09
C PRO A 375 12.48 3.94 -3.54
N ILE A 376 12.98 2.75 -3.23
CA ILE A 376 14.36 2.34 -3.49
C ILE A 376 14.37 0.89 -4.00
N LEU A 377 15.14 0.63 -5.06
CA LEU A 377 15.55 -0.71 -5.45
C LEU A 377 16.98 -0.93 -4.98
N ALA A 378 17.22 -2.03 -4.28
CA ALA A 378 18.54 -2.41 -3.80
C ALA A 378 18.60 -3.92 -3.58
N PRO A 379 19.77 -4.57 -3.76
CA PRO A 379 19.92 -5.99 -3.47
C PRO A 379 19.38 -6.36 -2.08
N ASN A 380 18.69 -7.50 -1.99
CA ASN A 380 18.30 -8.06 -0.70
C ASN A 380 19.56 -8.45 0.09
N THR A 381 19.56 -8.18 1.39
CA THR A 381 20.68 -8.49 2.28
C THR A 381 20.39 -9.70 3.18
N PHE A 382 19.15 -10.19 3.18
CA PHE A 382 18.75 -11.35 3.98
C PHE A 382 19.42 -12.66 3.50
N THR A 383 19.95 -13.40 4.45
CA THR A 383 20.49 -14.76 4.29
C THR A 383 19.98 -15.62 5.45
N ALA A 384 19.60 -16.88 5.18
CA ALA A 384 19.07 -17.82 6.17
C ALA A 384 20.06 -18.29 7.24
#